data_AF-A0A935TDH1-F1
#
_entry.id   AF-A0A935TDH1-F1
#
_cell.length_a   1.000
_cell.length_b   1.000
_cell.length_c   1.000
_cell.angle_alpha   90.00
_cell.angle_beta   90.00
_cell.angle_gamma   90.00
#
_symmetry.space_group_name_H-M   'P 1'
#
loop_
_entity.id
_entity.type
_entity.pdbx_description
1 polymer ?
#
loop_
_entity_poly.entity_id
_entity_poly.type
_entity_poly.pdbx_seq_one_letter_code
_entity_poly.pdbx_strand_id
1 'polypeptide(L)' 'MAEHGEWISKGASLSDVTATKEYGVSRVLIVKGMGAGKLECREEAVWGSPYIKVLRRELE' A
#
# COMPACT_ATOMS: atom_id res chain seq x y z
N MET A 1 6.93 -6.81 13.39
CA MET A 1 7.93 -6.45 12.37
C MET A 1 7.54 -7.28 11.16
N ALA A 2 6.95 -6.66 10.13
CA ALA A 2 6.46 -7.41 8.98
C ALA A 2 7.62 -8.18 8.36
N GLU A 3 7.50 -9.51 8.29
CA GLU A 3 8.54 -10.36 7.74
C GLU A 3 8.62 -10.07 6.24
N HIS A 4 9.82 -9.89 5.68
CA HIS A 4 10.05 -9.41 4.31
C HIS A 4 9.29 -10.18 3.19
N GLY A 5 8.71 -11.35 3.49
CA GLY A 5 7.83 -12.11 2.60
C GLY A 5 6.39 -11.57 2.47
N GLU A 6 5.89 -10.74 3.39
CA GLU A 6 4.52 -10.19 3.34
C GLU A 6 4.32 -9.27 2.13
N TRP A 7 5.37 -8.64 1.61
CA TRP A 7 5.25 -7.80 0.40
C TRP A 7 5.21 -8.60 -0.90
N ILE A 8 5.85 -9.78 -0.91
CA ILE A 8 6.04 -10.64 -2.10
C ILE A 8 4.94 -11.71 -2.18
N SER A 9 4.22 -11.95 -1.09
CA SER A 9 3.14 -12.92 -1.05
C SER A 9 1.96 -12.46 -1.92
N LYS A 10 1.43 -13.39 -2.71
CA LYS A 10 0.38 -13.13 -3.70
C LYS A 10 -0.90 -12.68 -2.98
N GLY A 11 -1.24 -11.39 -3.10
CA GLY A 11 -2.43 -10.80 -2.47
C GLY A 11 -2.21 -10.16 -1.10
N ALA A 12 -0.96 -10.10 -0.62
CA ALA A 12 -0.62 -9.46 0.65
C ALA A 12 -0.32 -7.96 0.50
N SER A 13 0.11 -7.51 -0.68
CA SER A 13 0.20 -6.08 -1.03
C SER A 13 -0.82 -5.69 -2.11
N LEU A 14 -1.38 -4.49 -1.97
CA LEU A 14 -2.36 -3.87 -2.85
C LEU A 14 -1.77 -2.58 -3.41
N SER A 15 -1.95 -2.33 -4.70
CA SER A 15 -1.62 -1.03 -5.28
C SER A 15 -2.65 0.03 -4.85
N ASP A 16 -2.30 1.31 -4.90
CA ASP A 16 -3.20 2.42 -4.56
C ASP A 16 -4.52 2.40 -5.37
N VAL A 17 -4.45 1.98 -6.64
CA VAL A 17 -5.63 1.78 -7.49
C VAL A 17 -6.55 0.66 -6.98
N THR A 18 -5.98 -0.42 -6.44
CA THR A 18 -6.75 -1.53 -5.87
C THR A 18 -7.27 -1.18 -4.49
N ALA A 19 -6.48 -0.50 -3.66
CA ALA A 19 -6.92 -0.01 -2.35
C ALA A 19 -8.07 1.00 -2.47
N THR A 20 -8.01 1.87 -3.49
CA THR A 20 -9.12 2.80 -3.79
C THR A 20 -10.37 2.03 -4.24
N LYS A 21 -10.21 0.98 -5.05
CA LYS A 21 -11.34 0.22 -5.62
C LYS A 21 -12.00 -0.73 -4.61
N GLU A 22 -11.21 -1.44 -3.80
CA GLU A 22 -11.71 -2.45 -2.85
C GLU A 22 -12.06 -1.84 -1.48
N TYR A 23 -11.26 -0.88 -1.00
CA TYR A 23 -11.40 -0.31 0.34
C TYR A 23 -11.85 1.16 0.33
N GLY A 24 -11.98 1.80 -0.85
CA GLY A 24 -12.28 3.24 -0.93
C GLY A 24 -11.14 4.14 -0.48
N VAL A 25 -9.95 3.58 -0.24
CA VAL A 25 -8.82 4.32 0.32
C VAL A 25 -8.04 5.00 -0.79
N SER A 26 -8.24 6.30 -0.90
CA SER A 26 -7.55 7.15 -1.88
C SER A 26 -6.07 7.31 -1.55
N ARG A 27 -5.24 7.59 -2.57
CA ARG A 27 -3.82 7.96 -2.43
C ARG A 27 -3.55 9.01 -1.34
N VAL A 28 -4.46 9.96 -1.15
CA VAL A 28 -4.36 10.99 -0.10
C VAL A 28 -4.44 10.40 1.32
N LEU A 29 -5.30 9.39 1.54
CA LEU A 29 -5.39 8.67 2.80
C LEU A 29 -4.13 7.84 3.04
N ILE A 30 -3.59 7.23 1.98
CA ILE A 30 -2.33 6.46 2.05
C ILE A 30 -1.17 7.36 2.47
N VAL A 31 -1.02 8.52 1.81
CA VAL A 31 0.03 9.50 2.16
C VAL A 31 -0.17 10.06 3.57
N LYS A 32 -1.42 10.30 3.99
CA LYS A 32 -1.72 10.68 5.38
C LYS A 32 -1.38 9.58 6.38
N GLY A 33 -1.66 8.32 6.07
CA GLY A 33 -1.34 7.16 6.91
C GLY A 33 0.17 6.94 7.04
N MET A 34 0.90 7.10 5.94
CA MET A 34 2.36 7.11 5.90
C MET A 34 2.93 8.22 6.79
N GLY A 35 2.42 9.46 6.65
CA GLY A 35 2.82 10.58 7.51
C GLY A 35 2.44 10.41 8.99
N ALA A 36 1.38 9.65 9.27
CA ALA A 36 0.96 9.32 10.63
C ALA A 36 1.73 8.15 11.26
N GLY A 37 2.60 7.46 10.50
CA GLY A 37 3.30 6.25 10.95
C GLY A 37 2.36 5.09 11.29
N LYS A 38 1.13 5.12 10.76
CA LYS A 38 0.06 4.14 11.02
C LYS A 38 -0.16 3.16 9.87
N LEU A 39 0.53 3.38 8.76
CA LEU A 39 0.30 2.64 7.52
C LEU A 39 1.65 2.37 6.87
N GLU A 40 2.04 1.10 6.81
CA GLU A 40 3.22 0.69 6.04
C GLU A 40 2.89 0.73 4.53
N CYS A 41 3.38 1.77 3.86
CA CYS A 41 3.24 1.98 2.42
C CYS A 41 4.60 2.19 1.76
N ARG A 42 4.76 1.65 0.57
CA ARG A 42 5.97 1.80 -0.23
C ARG A 42 5.63 2.46 -1.55
N GLU A 43 6.23 3.61 -1.80
CA GLU A 43 6.23 4.19 -3.15
C GLU A 43 7.25 3.42 -4.00
N GLU A 44 6.80 2.81 -5.08
CA GLU A 44 7.65 2.18 -6.09
C GLU A 44 7.37 2.83 -7.44
N ALA A 45 8.32 2.72 -8.38
CA ALA A 45 8.12 3.14 -9.75
C ALA A 45 8.28 1.92 -10.66
N VAL A 46 7.18 1.48 -11.27
CA VAL A 46 7.20 0.40 -12.26
C VAL A 46 7.22 1.08 -13.61
N TRP A 47 8.31 0.86 -14.36
CA TRP A 47 8.47 1.42 -15.71
C TRP A 47 8.24 2.94 -15.79
N GLY A 48 8.74 3.69 -14.80
CA GLY A 48 8.61 5.16 -14.76
C GLY A 48 7.24 5.68 -14.31
N SER A 49 6.28 4.79 -14.01
CA SER A 49 5.00 5.15 -13.40
C SER A 49 5.10 5.02 -11.88
N PRO A 50 5.06 6.13 -11.11
CA PRO A 50 5.05 6.06 -9.66
C PRO A 50 3.72 5.47 -9.19
N TYR A 51 3.79 4.41 -8.41
CA TYR A 51 2.65 3.71 -7.84
C TYR A 51 2.94 3.39 -6.38
N ILE A 52 1.90 3.37 -5.55
CA ILE A 52 2.07 3.11 -4.12
C ILE A 52 1.54 1.72 -3.84
N LYS A 53 2.35 0.89 -3.17
CA LYS A 53 1.93 -0.39 -2.59
C LYS A 53 1.61 -0.20 -1.12
N VAL A 54 0.51 -0.80 -0.71
CA VAL A 54 -0.01 -0.82 0.65
C VAL A 54 -0.16 -2.26 1.08
N LEU A 55 0.13 -2.61 2.33
CA LEU A 55 -0.16 -3.96 2.83
C LEU A 55 -1.67 -4.09 3.08
N ARG A 56 -2.26 -5.20 2.64
CA ARG A 56 -3.68 -5.49 2.85
C ARG A 56 -4.02 -5.59 4.34
N ARG A 57 -3.10 -6.14 5.14
CA ARG A 57 -3.23 -6.29 6.59
C ARG A 57 -3.39 -4.95 7.34
N GLU A 58 -2.88 -3.86 6.77
CA GLU A 58 -3.02 -2.51 7.35
C GLU A 58 -4.40 -1.89 7.05
N LEU A 59 -5.17 -2.50 6.14
CA LEU A 59 -6.48 -2.05 5.68
C LEU A 59 -7.62 -2.94 6.22
N GLU A 60 -7.31 -4.03 6.92
CA GLU A 60 -8.26 -4.91 7.63
C GLU A 60 -8.53 -4.38 9.05
#